data_AF-A0A4U0TRZ9-F1
#
_entry.id   AF-A0A4U0TRZ9-F1
#
_cell.length_a   1.000
_cell.length_b   1.000
_cell.length_c   1.000
_cell.angle_alpha   90.00
_cell.angle_beta   90.00
_cell.angle_gamma   90.00
#
_symmetry.space_group_name_H-M   'P 1'
#
loop_
_entity.id
_entity.type
_entity.pdbx_description
1 polymer ?
#
loop_
_entity_poly.entity_id
_entity_poly.type
_entity_poly.pdbx_seq_one_letter_code
_entity_poly.pdbx_strand_id
1 'polypeptide(L)'
;MARPASSLAKDAFRKRKRTIMKKALELSKRCNAHVYVVLKYHGRFHVYTSEKSRQWPPTVGEIETSYPPANDYGAGDVSTDAANSDAAHRHNADNRAANEDVGVGKAIENTLEPIQAIG
;
A
#
# COMPACT_ATOMS: atom_id res chain seq x y z
N MET A 1 -17.39 -16.63 -16.11
CA MET A 1 -17.73 -17.54 -15.00
C MET A 1 -17.22 -16.93 -13.69
N ALA A 2 -18.09 -16.72 -12.70
CA ALA A 2 -17.72 -16.15 -11.40
C ALA A 2 -17.04 -17.20 -10.50
N ARG A 3 -15.97 -16.83 -9.78
CA ARG A 3 -15.26 -17.73 -8.86
C ARG A 3 -16.07 -17.95 -7.57
N PRO A 4 -16.08 -19.16 -6.99
CA PRO A 4 -16.81 -19.44 -5.76
C PRO A 4 -16.21 -18.67 -4.58
N ALA A 5 -17.06 -18.16 -3.67
CA ALA A 5 -16.68 -17.27 -2.57
C ALA A 5 -15.55 -17.84 -1.67
N SER A 6 -15.50 -19.16 -1.51
CA SER A 6 -14.44 -19.86 -0.76
C SER A 6 -13.05 -19.72 -1.38
N SER A 7 -12.97 -19.58 -2.70
CA SER A 7 -11.71 -19.33 -3.42
C SER A 7 -11.22 -17.89 -3.21
N LEU A 8 -12.13 -16.91 -3.13
CA LEU A 8 -11.80 -15.50 -2.89
C LEU A 8 -11.23 -15.30 -1.48
N ALA A 9 -11.83 -15.94 -0.46
CA ALA A 9 -11.34 -15.89 0.92
C ALA A 9 -9.96 -16.56 1.09
N LYS A 10 -9.75 -17.73 0.46
CA LYS A 10 -8.44 -18.41 0.45
C LYS A 10 -7.36 -17.56 -0.23
N ASP A 11 -7.71 -16.90 -1.34
CA ASP A 11 -6.80 -15.99 -2.02
C ASP A 11 -6.49 -14.75 -1.18
N ALA A 12 -7.47 -14.22 -0.43
CA ALA A 12 -7.28 -13.10 0.49
C ALA A 12 -6.37 -13.46 1.66
N PHE A 13 -6.60 -14.60 2.33
CA PHE A 13 -5.72 -15.07 3.41
C PHE A 13 -4.29 -15.27 2.92
N ARG A 14 -4.12 -15.93 1.77
CA ARG A 14 -2.78 -16.17 1.19
C ARG A 14 -2.03 -14.86 0.94
N LYS A 15 -2.71 -13.86 0.38
CA LYS A 15 -2.15 -12.51 0.14
C LYS A 15 -1.79 -11.80 1.44
N ARG A 16 -2.74 -11.68 2.38
CA ARG A 16 -2.52 -10.98 3.67
C ARG A 16 -1.43 -11.64 4.51
N LYS A 17 -1.43 -12.97 4.60
CA LYS A 17 -0.36 -13.74 5.27
C LYS A 17 1.00 -13.39 4.69
N ARG A 18 1.14 -13.41 3.36
CA ARG A 18 2.41 -13.07 2.69
C ARG A 18 2.84 -11.65 3.04
N THR A 19 1.92 -10.69 3.06
CA THR A 19 2.21 -9.31 3.45
C THR A 19 2.70 -9.20 4.90
N ILE A 20 2.02 -9.85 5.85
CA ILE A 20 2.43 -9.85 7.27
C ILE A 20 3.84 -10.43 7.42
N MET A 21 4.14 -11.56 6.78
CA MET A 21 5.48 -12.15 6.85
C MET A 21 6.56 -11.24 6.24
N LYS A 22 6.23 -10.55 5.14
CA LYS A 22 7.13 -9.56 4.53
C LYS A 22 7.39 -8.39 5.48
N LYS A 23 6.35 -7.88 6.15
CA LYS A 23 6.47 -6.78 7.12
C LYS A 23 7.24 -7.18 8.36
N ALA A 24 7.04 -8.40 8.87
CA ALA A 24 7.84 -8.95 9.97
C ALA A 24 9.34 -9.01 9.61
N LEU A 25 9.67 -9.46 8.39
CA LEU A 25 11.05 -9.46 7.89
C LEU A 25 11.62 -8.04 7.70
N GLU A 26 10.80 -7.11 7.20
CA GLU A 26 11.21 -5.71 7.06
C GLU A 26 11.55 -5.09 8.43
N LEU A 27 10.71 -5.32 9.45
CA LEU A 27 10.96 -4.87 10.83
C LEU A 27 12.25 -5.49 11.38
N SER A 28 12.44 -6.80 11.21
CA SER A 28 13.64 -7.46 11.72
C SER A 28 14.92 -6.91 11.08
N LYS A 29 14.91 -6.67 9.76
CA LYS A 29 16.09 -6.18 9.03
C LYS A 29 16.36 -4.69 9.22
N ARG A 30 15.32 -3.86 9.27
CA ARG A 30 15.47 -2.39 9.29
C ARG A 30 15.63 -1.84 10.70
N CYS A 31 15.01 -2.49 11.69
CA CYS A 31 15.02 -2.04 13.07
C CYS A 31 15.86 -2.93 13.98
N ASN A 32 16.50 -3.98 13.43
CA ASN A 32 17.21 -5.01 14.18
C ASN A 32 16.35 -5.62 15.30
N ALA A 33 15.04 -5.70 15.08
CA ALA A 33 14.08 -6.19 16.05
C ALA A 33 13.99 -7.72 15.98
N HIS A 34 13.86 -8.37 17.14
CA HIS A 34 13.49 -9.77 17.20
C HIS A 34 11.97 -9.88 17.03
N VAL A 35 11.52 -10.61 16.01
CA VAL A 35 10.11 -10.68 15.62
C VAL A 35 9.68 -12.14 15.57
N TYR A 36 8.53 -12.41 16.19
CA TYR A 36 7.86 -13.70 16.13
C TYR A 36 6.39 -13.49 15.76
N VAL A 37 5.89 -14.24 14.78
CA VAL A 37 4.50 -14.15 14.31
C VAL A 37 3.90 -15.54 14.28
N VAL A 38 2.75 -15.71 14.91
CA VAL A 38 1.94 -16.94 14.87
C VAL A 38 0.55 -16.63 14.36
N LEU A 39 0.12 -17.36 13.34
CA LEU A 39 -1.24 -17.29 12.81
C LEU A 39 -1.86 -18.68 12.84
N LYS A 40 -3.06 -18.82 13.40
CA LYS A 40 -3.87 -20.05 13.31
C LYS A 40 -5.00 -19.84 12.30
N TYR A 41 -5.03 -20.62 11.23
CA TYR A 41 -6.06 -20.54 10.19
C TYR A 41 -6.45 -21.93 9.71
N HIS A 42 -7.75 -22.25 9.73
CA HIS A 42 -8.29 -23.59 9.44
C HIS A 42 -7.50 -24.74 10.10
N GLY A 43 -7.25 -24.64 11.41
CA GLY A 43 -6.56 -25.69 12.17
C GLY A 43 -5.05 -25.79 11.94
N ARG A 44 -4.47 -24.99 11.03
CA ARG A 44 -3.03 -24.99 10.75
C ARG A 44 -2.34 -23.72 11.27
N PHE A 45 -1.21 -23.92 11.93
CA PHE A 45 -0.32 -22.84 12.33
C PHE A 45 0.60 -22.41 11.18
N HIS A 46 0.80 -21.11 11.07
CA HIS A 46 1.79 -20.48 10.20
C HIS A 46 2.68 -19.62 11.09
N VAL A 47 3.96 -19.99 11.16
CA VAL A 47 4.92 -19.36 12.07
C VAL A 47 6.03 -18.71 11.28
N TYR A 48 6.41 -17.50 11.68
CA TYR A 48 7.62 -16.83 11.27
C TYR A 48 8.43 -16.49 12.52
N THR A 49 9.74 -16.71 12.43
CA THR A 49 10.70 -16.27 13.44
C THR A 49 11.87 -15.60 12.75
N SER A 50 12.28 -14.42 13.22
CA SER A 50 13.50 -13.77 12.76
C SER A 50 14.76 -14.40 13.36
N GLU A 51 14.63 -14.98 14.56
CA GLU A 51 15.71 -15.58 15.34
C GLU A 51 15.55 -17.10 15.39
N LYS A 52 16.65 -17.83 15.26
CA LYS A 52 16.65 -19.31 15.25
C LYS A 52 17.07 -19.92 16.59
N SER A 53 17.42 -19.08 17.57
CA SER A 53 17.77 -19.54 18.91
C SER A 53 16.60 -20.29 19.56
N ARG A 54 16.93 -21.21 20.48
CA ARG A 54 15.94 -21.99 21.23
C ARG A 54 15.22 -21.17 22.31
N GLN A 55 15.70 -19.97 22.60
CA GLN A 55 15.19 -19.07 23.64
C GLN A 55 14.20 -18.04 23.08
N TRP A 56 13.95 -18.09 21.77
CA TRP A 56 13.03 -17.18 21.08
C TRP A 56 11.89 -17.98 20.41
N PRO A 57 10.62 -17.59 20.56
CA PRO A 57 10.12 -16.44 21.32
C PRO A 57 10.20 -16.64 22.84
N PRO A 58 10.20 -15.55 23.62
CA PRO A 58 10.01 -15.63 25.06
C PRO A 58 8.63 -16.22 25.38
N THR A 59 8.54 -16.91 26.51
CA THR A 59 7.29 -17.38 27.09
C THR A 59 6.44 -16.20 27.59
N VAL A 60 5.14 -16.43 27.77
CA VAL A 60 4.23 -15.40 28.29
C VAL A 60 4.70 -14.87 29.64
N GLY A 61 5.12 -15.75 30.56
CA GLY A 61 5.62 -15.33 31.87
C GLY A 61 6.91 -14.49 31.81
N GLU A 62 7.81 -14.79 30.87
CA GLU A 62 9.01 -13.96 30.63
C GLU A 62 8.65 -12.57 30.10
N ILE A 63 7.61 -12.46 29.26
CA ILE A 63 7.11 -11.17 28.77
C ILE A 63 6.48 -10.36 29.91
N GLU A 64 5.61 -10.98 30.71
CA GLU A 64 4.91 -10.34 31.83
C GLU A 64 5.85 -9.82 32.92
N THR A 65 7.00 -10.48 33.13
CA THR A 65 8.01 -10.11 34.13
C THR A 65 9.16 -9.27 33.57
N SER A 66 9.10 -8.91 32.28
CA SER A 66 10.17 -8.15 31.63
C SER A 66 10.26 -6.70 32.13
N TYR A 67 11.48 -6.15 32.08
CA TYR A 67 11.72 -4.72 32.30
C TYR A 67 12.43 -4.11 31.09
N PRO A 68 11.91 -3.01 30.51
CA PRO A 68 10.68 -2.31 30.90
C PRO A 68 9.42 -3.17 30.69
N PRO A 69 8.31 -2.86 31.40
CA PRO A 69 7.06 -3.57 31.21
C PRO A 69 6.65 -3.61 29.74
N ALA A 70 6.15 -4.76 29.30
CA ALA A 70 5.73 -4.93 27.91
C ALA A 70 4.54 -4.01 27.57
N ASN A 71 4.58 -3.41 26.38
CA ASN A 71 3.42 -2.73 25.80
C ASN A 71 2.51 -3.78 25.14
N ASP A 72 1.32 -3.98 25.71
CA ASP A 72 0.31 -4.86 25.14
C ASP A 72 -0.57 -4.09 24.14
N TYR A 73 -0.76 -4.66 22.95
CA TYR A 73 -1.58 -4.07 21.88
C TYR A 73 -2.68 -5.06 21.50
N GLY A 74 -3.92 -4.72 21.84
CA GLY A 74 -5.10 -5.47 21.52
C GLY A 74 -5.72 -5.08 20.17
N ALA A 75 -6.78 -5.80 19.78
CA ALA A 75 -7.52 -5.51 18.55
C ALA A 75 -8.18 -4.12 18.53
N GLY A 76 -8.41 -3.52 19.70
CA GLY A 76 -8.95 -2.17 19.83
C GLY A 76 -7.94 -1.06 19.55
N ASP A 77 -6.64 -1.37 19.64
CA ASP A 77 -5.57 -0.37 19.51
C ASP A 77 -5.14 -0.16 18.04
N VAL A 78 -5.57 -1.04 17.13
CA VAL A 78 -5.18 -1.03 15.72
C VAL A 78 -6.39 -0.65 14.86
N SER A 79 -6.42 0.60 14.36
CA SER A 79 -7.46 1.05 13.44
C SER A 79 -7.44 0.24 12.13
N THR A 80 -8.61 -0.18 11.68
CA THR A 80 -8.82 -0.84 10.38
C THR A 80 -9.09 0.14 9.24
N ASP A 81 -8.95 1.45 9.48
CA ASP A 81 -9.34 2.47 8.52
C ASP A 81 -8.46 2.41 7.27
N ALA A 82 -9.00 1.75 6.26
CA ALA A 82 -8.51 1.68 4.89
C ALA A 82 -8.69 3.03 4.17
N ALA A 83 -8.26 4.14 4.77
CA ALA A 83 -8.25 5.46 4.14
C ALA A 83 -7.03 5.61 3.23
N ASN A 84 -7.18 5.02 2.04
CA ASN A 84 -6.54 5.34 0.76
C ASN A 84 -5.75 6.68 0.71
N SER A 85 -4.41 6.62 0.66
CA SER A 85 -3.56 7.75 0.27
C SER A 85 -2.63 7.46 -0.91
N ASP A 86 -2.91 6.43 -1.73
CA ASP A 86 -2.05 6.06 -2.88
C ASP A 86 -2.81 5.88 -4.21
N ALA A 87 -4.15 5.96 -4.24
CA ALA A 87 -4.92 5.87 -5.50
C ALA A 87 -5.19 7.22 -6.18
N ALA A 88 -4.77 8.35 -5.62
CA ALA A 88 -5.10 9.68 -6.16
C ALA A 88 -4.26 10.11 -7.38
N HIS A 89 -3.20 9.37 -7.78
CA HIS A 89 -2.27 9.86 -8.81
C HIS A 89 -2.40 9.24 -10.22
N ARG A 90 -3.39 8.39 -10.49
CA ARG A 90 -3.55 7.71 -11.81
C ARG A 90 -4.82 8.05 -12.60
N HIS A 91 -5.47 9.18 -12.34
CA HIS A 91 -6.53 9.70 -13.22
C HIS A 91 -6.18 11.12 -13.70
N ASN A 92 -5.22 11.24 -14.61
CA ASN A 92 -5.15 12.38 -15.52
C ASN A 92 -4.31 12.01 -16.76
N ALA A 93 -4.84 11.14 -17.61
CA ALA A 93 -4.25 10.86 -18.93
C ALA A 93 -5.28 10.87 -20.08
N ASP A 94 -6.59 10.81 -19.78
CA ASP A 94 -7.60 10.52 -20.82
C ASP A 94 -8.36 11.75 -21.34
N ASN A 95 -8.04 12.98 -20.91
CA ASN A 95 -8.87 14.16 -21.26
C ASN A 95 -8.23 15.21 -22.19
N ARG A 96 -7.15 14.88 -22.92
CA ARG A 96 -6.52 15.81 -23.88
C ARG A 96 -6.96 15.64 -25.35
N ALA A 97 -7.82 14.65 -25.66
CA ALA A 97 -8.15 14.29 -27.04
C ALA A 97 -9.48 14.84 -27.59
N ALA A 98 -10.16 15.79 -26.92
CA ALA A 98 -11.53 16.16 -27.29
C ALA A 98 -11.82 17.67 -27.43
N ASN A 99 -10.81 18.52 -27.69
CA ASN A 99 -11.06 19.94 -28.01
C ASN A 99 -10.21 20.40 -29.21
N GLU A 100 -10.45 19.75 -30.34
CA GLU A 100 -10.35 20.39 -31.65
C GLU A 100 -11.72 20.16 -32.32
N ASP A 101 -12.27 21.20 -32.96
CA ASP A 101 -13.53 21.23 -33.74
C ASP A 101 -14.79 21.77 -33.02
N VAL A 102 -14.96 23.09 -33.01
CA VAL A 102 -16.15 23.83 -33.55
C VAL A 102 -15.76 25.31 -33.72
N GLY A 103 -15.95 25.86 -34.92
CA GLY A 103 -15.46 27.17 -35.33
C GLY A 103 -16.43 28.36 -35.23
N VAL A 104 -16.02 29.40 -35.97
CA VAL A 104 -16.75 30.57 -36.48
C VAL A 104 -16.78 31.83 -35.59
N GLY A 105 -15.98 32.82 -36.01
CA GLY A 105 -16.08 34.23 -35.64
C GLY A 105 -15.26 35.08 -36.60
N LYS A 106 -15.95 35.68 -37.59
CA LYS A 106 -15.43 36.48 -38.70
C LYS A 106 -15.17 37.93 -38.27
N ALA A 107 -14.39 38.64 -39.11
CA ALA A 107 -14.17 40.09 -39.20
C ALA A 107 -13.03 40.63 -38.31
N ILE A 108 -12.08 41.45 -38.79
CA ILE A 108 -12.12 42.44 -39.87
C ILE A 108 -10.70 42.64 -40.44
N GLU A 109 -10.70 42.83 -41.75
CA GLU A 109 -9.64 43.28 -42.64
C GLU A 109 -9.14 44.69 -42.27
N ASN A 110 -7.83 44.91 -42.28
CA ASN A 110 -7.28 46.19 -42.70
C ASN A 110 -5.88 46.00 -43.29
N THR A 111 -5.86 46.14 -44.61
CA THR A 111 -4.74 46.22 -45.55
C THR A 111 -3.80 47.39 -45.23
N LEU A 112 -2.49 47.18 -45.38
CA LEU A 112 -1.55 47.95 -46.24
C LEU A 112 -0.08 47.55 -45.92
N GLU A 113 0.49 46.70 -46.76
CA GLU A 113 1.93 46.52 -47.01
C GLU A 113 2.46 47.68 -47.90
N PRO A 114 3.75 47.77 -48.29
CA PRO A 114 5.03 47.60 -47.57
C PRO A 114 6.01 48.76 -47.86
N ILE A 115 7.09 48.97 -47.08
CA ILE A 115 8.27 49.69 -47.60
C ILE A 115 9.57 48.98 -47.20
N GLN A 116 10.40 48.78 -48.22
CA GLN A 116 11.67 48.07 -48.25
C GLN A 116 12.81 48.80 -47.54
N ALA A 117 13.89 48.04 -47.30
CA ALA A 117 15.19 48.38 -46.76
C ALA A 117 15.87 49.62 -47.39
N ILE A 118 16.89 50.16 -46.69
CA ILE A 118 18.27 50.50 -47.13
C ILE A 118 18.87 51.48 -46.09
N GLY A 119 20.08 51.19 -45.58
CA GLY A 119 20.91 52.15 -44.82
C GLY A 119 21.70 51.54 -43.68
#